data_AF-F6VMK4-F1
#
_entry.id   AF-F6VMK4-F1
#
_cell.length_a   1.000
_cell.length_b   1.000
_cell.length_c   1.000
_cell.angle_alpha   90.00
_cell.angle_beta   90.00
_cell.angle_gamma   90.00
#
_symmetry.space_group_name_H-M   'P 1'
#
loop_
_entity.id
_entity.type
_entity.pdbx_description
1 polymer ?
#
loop_
_entity_poly.entity_id
_entity_poly.type
_entity_poly.pdbx_seq_one_letter_code
_entity_poly.pdbx_strand_id
1 'polypeptide(L)'
;MEKSAVIVTLAQEQPTDYIPEHCDVQPQYVYESNIHSNNVLATLNEQRRSGLLCDMTVIVEGVELQAHKAVLAACSSYFNGIITDPANVSHNIVLELSSISRLGMESLLEFAYTSKLTVSRGNINHVLAAARELDVKNLEYSCLNLL
;
A
#
# COMPACT_ATOMS: atom_id res chain seq x y z
N MET A 1 -16.17 -8.18 26.33
CA MET A 1 -16.08 -9.35 25.43
C MET A 1 -15.40 -8.83 24.18
N GLU A 2 -14.20 -9.20 23.77
CA GLU A 2 -13.32 -10.34 24.10
C GLU A 2 -11.97 -9.84 24.62
N LYS A 3 -11.39 -10.63 25.54
CA LYS A 3 -9.97 -10.53 25.88
C LYS A 3 -9.22 -11.21 24.74
N SER A 4 -8.59 -10.46 23.83
CA SER A 4 -7.64 -11.10 22.90
C SER A 4 -6.41 -11.52 23.70
N ALA A 5 -6.32 -12.82 23.95
CA ALA A 5 -5.17 -13.47 24.56
C ALA A 5 -3.97 -13.35 23.62
N VAL A 6 -2.85 -12.88 24.16
CA VAL A 6 -1.56 -12.80 23.46
C VAL A 6 -0.88 -14.15 23.56
N ILE A 7 -0.52 -14.75 22.42
CA ILE A 7 0.38 -15.90 22.38
C ILE A 7 1.80 -15.36 22.60
N VAL A 8 2.37 -15.65 23.78
CA VAL A 8 3.79 -15.42 24.08
C VAL A 8 4.56 -16.61 23.50
N THR A 9 5.20 -16.42 22.35
CA THR A 9 6.11 -17.43 21.83
C THR A 9 7.52 -17.14 22.33
N LEU A 10 8.06 -18.02 23.17
CA LEU A 10 9.48 -18.04 23.50
C LEU A 10 10.24 -18.50 22.25
N ALA A 11 11.14 -17.66 21.73
CA ALA A 11 12.11 -18.12 20.74
C ALA A 11 13.05 -19.12 21.43
N GLN A 12 12.96 -20.40 21.08
CA GLN A 12 13.95 -21.39 21.49
C GLN A 12 15.14 -21.31 20.52
N GLU A 13 16.28 -20.79 20.98
CA GLU A 13 17.55 -20.90 20.24
C GLU A 13 18.17 -22.29 20.46
N GLN A 14 18.75 -22.85 19.39
CA GLN A 14 19.43 -24.16 19.39
C GLN A 14 20.76 -24.13 20.16
N PRO A 15 21.20 -25.25 20.76
CA PRO A 15 22.35 -25.25 21.66
C PRO A 15 23.66 -25.20 20.88
N THR A 16 24.47 -24.18 21.12
CA THR A 16 25.91 -24.20 20.83
C THR A 16 26.63 -24.19 22.18
N ASP A 17 27.65 -25.04 22.35
CA ASP A 17 28.41 -25.28 23.60
C ASP A 17 29.28 -24.09 24.07
N TYR A 18 28.83 -22.86 23.84
CA TYR A 18 29.50 -21.64 24.27
C TYR A 18 28.72 -21.01 25.42
N ILE A 19 29.30 -20.99 26.63
CA ILE A 19 28.75 -20.31 27.80
C ILE A 19 29.51 -18.99 27.99
N PRO A 20 28.94 -17.81 27.66
CA PRO A 20 29.54 -16.54 28.04
C PRO A 20 29.33 -16.29 29.54
N GLU A 21 30.38 -15.85 30.25
CA GLU A 21 30.25 -15.34 31.62
C GLU A 21 29.36 -14.08 31.61
N HIS A 22 28.19 -14.18 32.28
CA HIS A 22 27.21 -13.10 32.49
C HIS A 22 26.66 -12.42 31.23
N CYS A 23 25.83 -13.14 30.47
CA CYS A 23 24.80 -12.48 29.65
C CYS A 23 23.56 -12.21 30.53
N ASP A 24 23.42 -10.97 31.00
CA ASP A 24 22.13 -10.44 31.49
C ASP A 24 21.16 -10.34 30.30
N VAL A 25 20.62 -11.48 29.84
CA VAL A 25 19.60 -11.50 28.80
C VAL A 25 18.29 -11.06 29.44
N GLN A 26 18.02 -9.76 29.39
CA GLN A 26 16.73 -9.19 29.76
C GLN A 26 15.64 -9.83 28.88
N PRO A 27 14.50 -10.27 29.45
CA PRO A 27 13.41 -10.80 28.65
C PRO A 27 12.87 -9.72 27.71
N GLN A 28 12.86 -10.01 26.41
CA GLN A 28 12.26 -9.15 25.39
C GLN A 28 10.80 -9.57 25.14
N TYR A 29 9.89 -8.60 25.11
CA TYR A 29 8.47 -8.81 24.82
C TYR A 29 8.12 -8.09 23.51
N VAL A 30 7.40 -8.78 22.62
CA VAL A 30 6.90 -8.22 21.36
C VAL A 30 5.39 -8.05 21.46
N TYR A 31 4.90 -6.86 21.15
CA TYR A 31 3.47 -6.57 20.99
C TYR A 31 3.19 -6.30 19.51
N GLU A 32 2.23 -7.02 18.94
CA GLU A 32 1.77 -6.84 17.58
C GLU A 32 0.30 -6.38 17.58
N SER A 33 0.01 -5.30 16.85
CA SER A 33 -1.35 -4.79 16.69
C SER A 33 -1.88 -5.14 15.30
N ASN A 34 -2.93 -5.96 15.25
CA ASN A 34 -3.59 -6.36 14.01
C ASN A 34 -4.44 -5.24 13.36
N ILE A 35 -4.65 -4.11 14.03
CA ILE A 35 -5.44 -2.97 13.52
C ILE A 35 -4.59 -1.77 13.11
N HIS A 36 -3.30 -1.75 13.49
CA HIS A 36 -2.46 -0.56 13.32
C HIS A 36 -2.30 -0.17 11.85
N SER A 37 -2.00 -1.13 10.97
CA SER A 37 -1.85 -0.91 9.53
C SER A 37 -3.12 -0.34 8.90
N ASN A 38 -4.29 -0.88 9.24
CA ASN A 38 -5.58 -0.40 8.75
C ASN A 38 -5.87 1.04 9.19
N ASN A 39 -5.58 1.38 10.45
CA ASN A 39 -5.78 2.74 10.97
C ASN A 39 -4.83 3.75 10.31
N VAL A 40 -3.57 3.36 10.10
CA VAL A 40 -2.59 4.19 9.37
C VAL A 40 -3.09 4.44 7.94
N LEU A 41 -3.53 3.38 7.24
CA LEU A 41 -4.00 3.50 5.87
C LEU A 41 -5.28 4.34 5.75
N ALA A 42 -6.22 4.18 6.69
CA ALA A 42 -7.42 5.02 6.77
C ALA A 42 -7.06 6.51 6.95
N THR A 43 -6.11 6.82 7.84
CA THR A 43 -5.63 8.19 8.06
C THR A 43 -4.96 8.75 6.79
N LEU A 44 -4.14 7.95 6.10
CA LEU A 44 -3.53 8.35 4.82
C LEU A 44 -4.60 8.63 3.74
N ASN A 45 -5.71 7.89 3.74
CA ASN A 45 -6.81 8.12 2.81
C ASN A 45 -7.51 9.46 3.08
N GLU A 46 -7.74 9.81 4.34
CA GLU A 46 -8.30 11.10 4.75
C GLU A 46 -7.38 12.27 4.39
N GLN A 47 -6.06 12.11 4.62
CA GLN A 47 -5.05 13.08 4.20
C GLN A 47 -5.08 13.30 2.69
N ARG A 48 -5.10 12.22 1.90
CA ARG A 48 -5.16 12.32 0.43
C ARG A 48 -6.42 13.06 -0.03
N ARG A 49 -7.58 12.72 0.53
CA ARG A 49 -8.85 13.36 0.18
C ARG A 49 -8.90 14.85 0.54
N SER A 50 -8.08 15.29 1.49
CA SER A 50 -7.92 16.70 1.87
C SER A 50 -6.74 17.40 1.18
N GLY A 51 -5.98 16.69 0.33
CA GLY A 51 -4.76 17.21 -0.30
C GLY A 51 -3.59 17.42 0.65
N LEU A 52 -3.69 16.92 1.88
CA LEU A 52 -2.66 17.07 2.90
C LEU A 52 -1.51 16.10 2.62
N LEU A 53 -0.27 16.57 2.71
CA LEU A 53 0.97 15.81 2.47
C LEU A 53 1.09 15.19 1.07
N CYS A 54 0.21 15.53 0.13
CA CYS A 54 0.28 15.03 -1.23
C CYS A 54 1.45 15.67 -1.99
N ASP A 55 2.31 14.82 -2.53
CA ASP A 55 3.53 15.15 -3.26
C ASP A 55 3.52 14.56 -4.69
N MET A 56 2.36 14.08 -5.15
CA MET A 56 2.10 13.66 -6.52
C MET A 56 0.67 14.04 -6.96
N THR A 57 0.56 14.55 -8.19
CA THR A 57 -0.71 14.75 -8.91
C THR A 57 -0.75 13.79 -10.10
N VAL A 58 -1.75 12.92 -10.16
CA VAL A 58 -2.01 12.07 -11.33
C VAL A 58 -3.14 12.70 -12.14
N ILE A 59 -2.91 12.98 -13.41
CA ILE A 59 -3.90 13.54 -14.33
C ILE A 59 -4.44 12.43 -15.22
N VAL A 60 -5.75 12.20 -15.20
CA VAL A 60 -6.46 11.23 -16.04
C VAL A 60 -7.69 11.89 -16.63
N GLU A 61 -7.84 11.85 -17.96
CA GLU A 61 -8.97 12.46 -18.67
C GLU A 61 -9.22 13.93 -18.26
N GLY A 62 -8.12 14.68 -18.05
CA GLY A 62 -8.15 16.09 -17.62
C GLY A 62 -8.52 16.32 -16.14
N VAL A 63 -8.69 15.27 -15.35
CA VAL A 63 -8.98 15.36 -13.91
C VAL A 63 -7.71 15.14 -13.10
N GLU A 64 -7.43 16.08 -12.19
CA GLU A 64 -6.31 15.99 -11.25
C GLU A 64 -6.68 15.17 -10.00
N LEU A 65 -5.87 14.17 -9.70
CA LEU A 65 -6.00 13.31 -8.52
C LEU A 65 -4.74 13.45 -7.65
N GLN A 66 -4.91 14.05 -6.47
CA GLN A 66 -3.83 14.18 -5.48
C GLN A 66 -3.52 12.84 -4.81
N ALA A 67 -2.24 12.56 -4.56
CA ALA A 67 -1.76 11.34 -3.93
C ALA A 67 -0.40 11.54 -3.23
N HIS A 68 -0.08 10.59 -2.34
CA HIS A 68 1.26 10.42 -1.76
C HIS A 68 2.10 9.47 -2.62
N LYS A 69 3.31 9.88 -2.98
CA LYS A 69 4.32 9.08 -3.69
C LYS A 69 4.58 7.76 -2.95
N ALA A 70 4.74 7.81 -1.63
CA ALA A 70 5.04 6.64 -0.81
C ALA A 70 3.99 5.53 -0.95
N VAL A 71 2.69 5.89 -0.93
CA VAL A 71 1.60 4.92 -1.05
C VAL A 71 1.54 4.34 -2.47
N LEU A 72 1.69 5.17 -3.50
CA LEU A 72 1.68 4.71 -4.89
C LEU A 72 2.88 3.80 -5.21
N ALA A 73 4.08 4.15 -4.78
CA ALA A 73 5.28 3.32 -4.95
C ALA A 73 5.17 1.97 -4.21
N ALA A 74 4.58 1.96 -3.01
CA ALA A 74 4.32 0.73 -2.28
C ALA A 74 3.31 -0.17 -3.03
N CYS A 75 2.29 0.42 -3.66
CA CYS A 75 1.20 -0.31 -4.31
C CYS A 75 1.49 -0.72 -5.77
N SER A 76 2.44 -0.07 -6.47
CA SER A 76 2.65 -0.23 -7.90
C SER A 76 4.13 -0.16 -8.27
N SER A 77 4.61 -1.11 -9.08
CA SER A 77 6.00 -1.09 -9.55
C SER A 77 6.22 0.01 -10.58
N TYR A 78 5.22 0.33 -11.40
CA TYR A 78 5.26 1.44 -12.36
C TYR A 78 5.52 2.78 -11.66
N PHE A 79 4.70 3.11 -10.64
CA PHE A 79 4.89 4.33 -9.87
C PHE A 79 6.21 4.31 -9.11
N ASN A 80 6.58 3.16 -8.54
CA ASN A 80 7.87 3.04 -7.86
C ASN A 80 9.05 3.38 -8.78
N GLY A 81 9.05 2.90 -10.04
CA GLY A 81 10.09 3.21 -11.01
C GLY A 81 10.21 4.71 -11.32
N ILE A 82 9.08 5.40 -11.50
CA ILE A 82 9.06 6.84 -11.77
C ILE A 82 9.52 7.65 -10.55
N ILE A 83 9.03 7.29 -9.36
CA ILE A 83 9.26 8.02 -8.12
C ILE A 83 10.70 7.86 -7.63
N THR A 84 11.31 6.68 -7.84
CA THR A 84 12.69 6.40 -7.41
C THR A 84 13.74 6.84 -8.43
N ASP A 85 13.32 7.34 -9.60
CA ASP A 85 14.23 8.01 -10.53
C ASP A 85 14.88 9.23 -9.83
N PRO A 86 16.23 9.31 -9.78
CA PRO A 86 16.94 10.42 -9.13
C PRO A 86 16.49 11.82 -9.56
N ALA A 87 15.97 11.99 -10.77
CA ALA A 87 15.43 13.27 -11.24
C ALA A 87 14.13 13.69 -10.51
N ASN A 88 13.37 12.70 -10.02
CA ASN A 88 12.01 12.88 -9.51
C ASN A 88 11.89 12.74 -7.99
N VAL A 89 12.87 12.11 -7.32
CA VAL A 89 12.81 11.79 -5.88
C VAL A 89 12.50 13.03 -5.01
N SER A 90 13.13 14.18 -5.28
CA SER A 90 13.03 15.39 -4.43
C SER A 90 11.90 16.35 -4.81
N HIS A 91 11.15 16.09 -5.88
CA HIS A 91 10.17 17.03 -6.43
C HIS A 91 8.74 16.50 -6.28
N ASN A 92 7.78 17.43 -6.26
CA ASN A 92 6.40 17.07 -6.52
C ASN A 92 6.28 16.61 -7.98
N ILE A 93 5.58 15.51 -8.20
CA ILE A 93 5.45 14.93 -9.54
C ILE A 93 4.05 15.21 -10.06
N VAL A 94 3.94 15.76 -11.27
CA VAL A 94 2.69 15.80 -12.02
C VAL A 94 2.82 14.80 -13.16
N LEU A 95 1.98 13.77 -13.17
CA LEU A 95 2.02 12.69 -14.16
C LEU A 95 0.67 12.57 -14.86
N GLU A 96 0.66 12.76 -16.18
CA GLU A 96 -0.52 12.52 -17.00
C GLU A 96 -0.52 11.10 -17.57
N LEU A 97 -1.64 10.39 -17.43
CA LEU A 97 -1.82 9.02 -17.89
C LEU A 97 -2.92 8.98 -18.96
N SER A 98 -2.51 9.00 -20.24
CA SER A 98 -3.44 9.13 -21.37
C SER A 98 -4.17 7.83 -21.73
N SER A 99 -3.61 6.68 -21.37
CA SER A 99 -4.10 5.33 -21.66
C SER A 99 -5.04 4.76 -20.61
N ILE A 100 -5.15 5.43 -19.45
CA ILE A 100 -5.92 4.97 -18.30
C ILE A 100 -7.14 5.86 -18.13
N SER A 101 -8.33 5.25 -18.15
CA SER A 101 -9.57 5.94 -17.84
C SER A 101 -9.62 6.40 -16.38
N ARG A 102 -10.33 7.49 -16.11
CA ARG A 102 -10.55 7.99 -14.74
C ARG A 102 -11.12 6.93 -13.80
N LEU A 103 -12.11 6.17 -14.26
CA LEU A 103 -12.78 5.14 -13.45
C LEU A 103 -11.81 4.05 -12.98
N GLY A 104 -10.89 3.63 -13.85
CA GLY A 104 -9.83 2.67 -13.52
C GLY A 104 -8.89 3.25 -12.47
N MET A 105 -8.40 4.47 -12.67
CA MET A 105 -7.48 5.13 -11.75
C MET A 105 -8.10 5.40 -10.38
N GLU A 106 -9.34 5.90 -10.32
CA GLU A 106 -10.05 6.14 -9.04
C GLU A 106 -10.23 4.84 -8.26
N SER A 107 -10.57 3.73 -8.93
CA SER A 107 -10.70 2.41 -8.30
C SER A 107 -9.37 1.92 -7.72
N LEU A 108 -8.26 2.15 -8.42
CA LEU A 108 -6.92 1.79 -7.94
C LEU A 108 -6.45 2.68 -6.79
N LEU A 109 -6.75 3.97 -6.80
CA LEU A 109 -6.49 4.85 -5.67
C LEU A 109 -7.30 4.41 -4.44
N GLU A 110 -8.57 4.03 -4.62
CA GLU A 110 -9.35 3.50 -3.52
C GLU A 110 -8.72 2.22 -2.96
N PHE A 111 -8.30 1.28 -3.82
CA PHE A 111 -7.59 0.08 -3.38
C PHE A 111 -6.29 0.40 -2.63
N ALA A 112 -5.45 1.27 -3.18
CA ALA A 112 -4.16 1.64 -2.59
C ALA A 112 -4.30 2.24 -1.18
N TYR A 113 -5.43 2.88 -0.87
CA TYR A 113 -5.69 3.58 0.39
C TYR A 113 -6.73 2.92 1.30
N THR A 114 -7.31 1.79 0.91
CA THR A 114 -8.31 1.08 1.73
C THR A 114 -8.13 -0.41 1.78
N SER A 115 -7.24 -0.96 0.95
CA SER A 115 -7.09 -2.40 0.69
C SER A 115 -8.37 -3.06 0.17
N LYS A 116 -9.32 -2.29 -0.36
CA LYS A 116 -10.59 -2.77 -0.92
C LYS A 116 -10.71 -2.31 -2.36
N LEU A 117 -11.12 -3.24 -3.23
CA LEU A 117 -11.42 -2.94 -4.62
C LEU A 117 -12.88 -3.28 -4.90
N THR A 118 -13.65 -2.27 -5.27
CA THR A 118 -15.06 -2.44 -5.65
C THR A 118 -15.16 -2.63 -7.16
N VAL A 119 -15.54 -3.82 -7.60
CA VAL A 119 -15.74 -4.15 -9.02
C VAL A 119 -17.19 -4.49 -9.35
N SER A 120 -17.57 -4.13 -10.57
CA SER A 120 -18.88 -4.35 -11.17
C SER A 120 -18.71 -4.54 -12.68
N ARG A 121 -19.74 -5.03 -13.37
CA ARG A 121 -19.73 -5.15 -14.83
C ARG A 121 -19.45 -3.83 -15.56
N GLY A 122 -19.79 -2.69 -14.94
CA GLY A 122 -19.58 -1.37 -15.52
C GLY A 122 -18.15 -0.85 -15.43
N ASN A 123 -17.34 -1.30 -14.46
CA ASN A 123 -15.99 -0.77 -14.25
C ASN A 123 -14.87 -1.79 -14.45
N ILE A 124 -15.17 -3.08 -14.55
CA ILE A 124 -14.16 -4.13 -14.45
C ILE A 124 -13.08 -4.07 -15.53
N ASN A 125 -13.46 -3.77 -16.77
CA ASN A 125 -12.49 -3.64 -17.87
C ASN A 125 -11.54 -2.46 -17.65
N HIS A 126 -12.04 -1.36 -17.09
CA HIS A 126 -11.23 -0.19 -16.74
C HIS A 126 -10.26 -0.50 -15.62
N VAL A 127 -10.72 -1.21 -14.58
CA VAL A 127 -9.89 -1.64 -13.45
C VAL A 127 -8.79 -2.60 -13.92
N LEU A 128 -9.14 -3.61 -14.73
CA LEU A 128 -8.17 -4.58 -15.24
C LEU A 128 -7.12 -3.94 -16.15
N ALA A 129 -7.54 -3.03 -17.04
CA ALA A 129 -6.62 -2.30 -17.91
C ALA A 129 -5.62 -1.47 -17.07
N ALA A 130 -6.13 -0.66 -16.14
CA ALA A 130 -5.30 0.19 -15.29
C ALA A 130 -4.37 -0.63 -14.38
N ALA A 131 -4.88 -1.72 -13.78
CA ALA A 131 -4.08 -2.55 -12.86
C ALA A 131 -2.89 -3.20 -13.57
N ARG A 132 -3.09 -3.67 -14.80
CA ARG A 132 -2.03 -4.25 -15.63
C ARG A 132 -1.02 -3.22 -16.08
N GLU A 133 -1.51 -2.07 -16.56
CA GLU A 133 -0.65 -1.01 -17.07
C GLU A 133 0.20 -0.37 -15.97
N LEU A 134 -0.38 -0.18 -14.79
CA LEU A 134 0.31 0.39 -13.63
C LEU A 134 1.02 -0.67 -12.79
N ASP A 135 1.05 -1.93 -13.20
CA ASP A 135 1.65 -3.05 -12.48
C ASP A 135 1.34 -3.03 -10.96
N VAL A 136 0.03 -3.09 -10.65
CA VAL A 136 -0.48 -3.02 -9.28
C VAL A 136 -0.18 -4.33 -8.55
N LYS A 137 0.48 -4.22 -7.40
CA LYS A 137 0.87 -5.34 -6.52
C LYS A 137 -0.32 -5.84 -5.72
N ASN A 138 -0.23 -7.09 -5.25
CA ASN A 138 -1.20 -7.72 -4.33
C ASN A 138 -2.66 -7.73 -4.84
N LEU A 139 -2.84 -7.69 -6.16
CA LEU A 139 -4.14 -7.74 -6.80
C LEU A 139 -4.29 -9.09 -7.50
N GLU A 140 -5.16 -9.95 -6.96
CA GLU A 140 -5.43 -11.26 -7.55
C GLU A 140 -6.37 -11.12 -8.74
N TYR A 141 -5.79 -11.01 -9.94
CA TYR A 141 -6.54 -10.91 -11.21
C TYR A 141 -7.55 -12.05 -11.42
N SER A 142 -7.30 -13.22 -10.85
CA SER A 142 -8.20 -14.38 -10.91
C SER A 142 -9.58 -14.09 -10.30
N CYS A 143 -9.64 -13.31 -9.22
CA CYS A 143 -10.89 -12.92 -8.56
C CYS A 143 -11.70 -11.91 -9.37
N LEU A 144 -11.05 -11.17 -10.27
CA LEU A 144 -11.68 -10.16 -11.13
C LEU A 144 -12.23 -10.75 -12.42
N ASN A 145 -11.76 -11.90 -12.88
CA ASN A 145 -12.31 -12.54 -14.09
C ASN A 145 -13.66 -13.27 -13.87
N LEU A 146 -14.21 -13.21 -12.65
CA LEU A 146 -15.45 -13.91 -12.27
C LEU A 146 -16.75 -13.12 -12.56
N LEU A 147 -16.65 -11.93 -13.16
CA LEU A 147 -17.75 -10.98 -13.35
C LEU A 147 -18.11 -10.72 -14.81
#